data_AF-A0A379LMR7-F1
#
_entry.id   AF-A0A379LMR7-F1
#
_cell.length_a   1.000
_cell.length_b   1.000
_cell.length_c   1.000
_cell.angle_alpha   90.00
_cell.angle_beta   90.00
_cell.angle_gamma   90.00
#
_symmetry.space_group_name_H-M   'P 1'
#
loop_
_entity.id
_entity.type
_entity.pdbx_description
1 polymer ?
#
loop_
_entity_poly.entity_id
_entity_poly.type
_entity_poly.pdbx_seq_one_letter_code
_entity_poly.pdbx_strand_id
1 'polypeptide(L)'
;MTTDDKLVQKRKLLEEQSEKIKAIADNEAHSSLKCIHLLSVAGGATSETYKAIEQRIMMDEDTYGAYHLALLAQSTADLPVDARQLIELVVTKGQGSQLLSLLKNLPVPPVEAIKQRILSEGDQEIVAQMTAYLEINPEGIGSQSLLGNGQHERIVPISQVQN
;
A
#
# COMPACT_ATOMS: atom_id res chain seq x y z
N MET A 1 -22.65 16.47 -25.16
CA MET A 1 -22.34 15.89 -23.84
C MET A 1 -21.44 16.87 -23.12
N THR A 2 -21.95 17.50 -22.08
CA THR A 2 -21.21 18.51 -21.32
C THR A 2 -20.19 17.84 -20.41
N THR A 3 -19.23 18.60 -19.89
CA THR A 3 -18.25 18.11 -18.90
C THR A 3 -18.96 17.61 -17.62
N ASP A 4 -20.11 18.19 -17.29
CA ASP A 4 -20.91 17.84 -16.12
C ASP A 4 -21.56 16.45 -16.27
N ASP A 5 -22.11 16.15 -17.46
CA ASP A 5 -22.68 14.83 -17.77
C ASP A 5 -21.65 13.70 -17.63
N LYS A 6 -20.39 13.96 -18.03
CA LYS A 6 -19.28 13.00 -17.90
C LYS A 6 -18.88 12.76 -16.45
N LEU A 7 -18.90 13.79 -15.61
CA LEU A 7 -18.57 13.66 -14.19
C LEU A 7 -19.65 12.87 -13.44
N VAL A 8 -20.92 13.13 -13.72
CA VAL A 8 -22.06 12.39 -13.14
C VAL A 8 -21.98 10.91 -13.53
N GLN A 9 -21.72 10.61 -14.80
CA GLN A 9 -21.61 9.23 -15.26
C GLN A 9 -20.41 8.51 -14.63
N LYS A 10 -19.27 9.19 -14.47
CA LYS A 10 -18.09 8.64 -13.79
C LYS A 10 -18.37 8.34 -12.31
N ARG A 11 -19.05 9.23 -11.60
CA ARG A 11 -19.43 9.02 -10.19
C ARG A 11 -20.35 7.82 -10.03
N LYS A 12 -21.38 7.74 -10.88
CA LYS A 12 -22.32 6.61 -10.87
C LYS A 12 -21.60 5.27 -11.13
N LEU A 13 -20.68 5.22 -12.08
CA LEU A 13 -19.90 4.03 -12.36
C LEU A 13 -19.03 3.62 -11.15
N LEU A 14 -18.41 4.59 -10.48
CA LEU A 14 -17.61 4.35 -9.27
C LEU A 14 -18.47 3.81 -8.12
N GLU A 15 -19.66 4.35 -7.92
CA GLU A 15 -20.64 3.89 -6.92
C GLU A 15 -21.06 2.43 -7.21
N GLU A 16 -21.48 2.14 -8.45
CA GLU A 16 -21.87 0.78 -8.85
C GLU A 16 -20.74 -0.24 -8.70
N GLN A 17 -19.49 0.16 -9.00
CA GLN A 17 -18.32 -0.69 -8.79
C GLN A 17 -18.01 -0.88 -7.30
N SER A 18 -18.15 0.19 -6.51
CA SER A 18 -17.92 0.18 -5.06
C SER A 18 -18.90 -0.73 -4.33
N GLU A 19 -20.17 -0.71 -4.71
CA GLU A 19 -21.20 -1.62 -4.18
C GLU A 19 -20.87 -3.08 -4.47
N LYS A 20 -20.42 -3.39 -5.69
CA LYS A 20 -20.02 -4.76 -6.05
C LYS A 20 -18.83 -5.25 -5.25
N ILE A 21 -17.79 -4.42 -5.11
CA ILE A 21 -16.59 -4.78 -4.35
C ILE A 21 -16.94 -4.95 -2.86
N LYS A 22 -17.77 -4.04 -2.33
CA LYS A 22 -18.26 -4.14 -0.95
C LYS A 22 -19.08 -5.40 -0.73
N ALA A 23 -19.98 -5.75 -1.63
CA ALA A 23 -20.77 -6.98 -1.54
C ALA A 23 -19.89 -8.25 -1.54
N ILE A 24 -18.81 -8.28 -2.33
CA ILE A 24 -17.82 -9.36 -2.30
C ILE A 24 -17.13 -9.40 -0.93
N ALA A 25 -16.61 -8.26 -0.48
CA ALA A 25 -15.93 -8.15 0.81
C ALA A 25 -16.85 -8.53 1.99
N ASP A 26 -18.14 -8.23 1.93
CA ASP A 26 -19.09 -8.53 3.01
C ASP A 26 -19.50 -10.01 3.05
N ASN A 27 -19.56 -10.68 1.89
CA ASN A 27 -20.18 -12.01 1.77
C ASN A 27 -19.21 -13.15 1.43
N GLU A 28 -18.05 -12.86 0.84
CA GLU A 28 -17.07 -13.88 0.41
C GLU A 28 -15.87 -13.88 1.37
N ALA A 29 -15.60 -15.02 2.03
CA ALA A 29 -14.36 -15.23 2.77
C ALA A 29 -13.16 -15.34 1.81
N HIS A 30 -11.98 -14.95 2.30
CA HIS A 30 -10.70 -14.95 1.58
C HIS A 30 -10.75 -14.16 0.26
N SER A 31 -11.54 -13.07 0.23
CA SER A 31 -11.80 -12.28 -0.97
C SER A 31 -11.04 -10.94 -1.03
N SER A 32 -10.35 -10.57 0.04
CA SER A 32 -9.50 -9.37 0.17
C SER A 32 -8.67 -9.06 -1.07
N LEU A 33 -7.86 -10.01 -1.58
CA LEU A 33 -7.02 -9.79 -2.76
C LEU A 33 -7.82 -9.55 -4.03
N LYS A 34 -8.93 -10.27 -4.21
CA LYS A 34 -9.86 -10.05 -5.33
C LYS A 34 -10.45 -8.64 -5.24
N CYS A 35 -10.85 -8.19 -4.06
CA CYS A 35 -11.37 -6.84 -3.84
C CYS A 35 -10.32 -5.76 -4.11
N ILE A 36 -9.08 -5.93 -3.63
CA ILE A 36 -7.96 -5.00 -3.87
C ILE A 36 -7.63 -4.91 -5.37
N HIS A 37 -7.67 -6.04 -6.08
CA HIS A 37 -7.49 -6.05 -7.52
C HIS A 37 -8.60 -5.27 -8.24
N LEU A 38 -9.87 -5.54 -7.92
CA LEU A 38 -11.00 -4.85 -8.52
C LEU A 38 -10.96 -3.34 -8.24
N LEU A 39 -10.54 -2.96 -7.03
CA LEU A 39 -10.34 -1.57 -6.63
C LEU A 39 -9.27 -0.88 -7.49
N SER A 40 -8.14 -1.55 -7.72
CA SER A 40 -7.07 -1.06 -8.60
C SER A 40 -7.55 -0.86 -10.04
N VAL A 41 -8.35 -1.81 -10.56
CA VAL A 41 -8.94 -1.72 -11.91
C VAL A 41 -9.96 -0.58 -12.03
N ALA A 42 -10.75 -0.35 -10.98
CA ALA A 42 -11.71 0.76 -10.91
C ALA A 42 -11.04 2.14 -10.78
N GLY A 43 -9.76 2.18 -10.38
CA GLY A 43 -9.04 3.42 -10.10
C GLY A 43 -9.47 4.08 -8.79
N GLY A 44 -10.01 3.30 -7.84
CA GLY A 44 -10.49 3.75 -6.55
C GLY A 44 -11.86 3.17 -6.19
N ALA A 45 -12.31 3.45 -4.98
CA ALA A 45 -13.63 3.06 -4.48
C ALA A 45 -14.14 4.07 -3.44
N THR A 46 -15.37 3.89 -2.97
CA THR A 46 -15.90 4.66 -1.83
C THR A 46 -15.21 4.29 -0.51
N SER A 47 -15.28 5.18 0.48
CA SER A 47 -14.71 4.94 1.82
C SER A 47 -15.25 3.67 2.48
N GLU A 48 -16.54 3.38 2.31
CA GLU A 48 -17.17 2.19 2.88
C GLU A 48 -16.61 0.89 2.26
N THR A 49 -16.28 0.92 0.97
CA THR A 49 -15.64 -0.20 0.30
C THR A 49 -14.26 -0.51 0.89
N TYR A 50 -13.43 0.50 1.14
CA TYR A 50 -12.12 0.30 1.78
C TYR A 50 -12.24 -0.33 3.17
N LYS A 51 -13.19 0.17 3.98
CA LYS A 51 -13.46 -0.38 5.33
C LYS A 51 -13.97 -1.82 5.27
N ALA A 52 -14.82 -2.16 4.30
CA ALA A 52 -15.30 -3.53 4.12
C ALA A 52 -14.14 -4.48 3.77
N ILE A 53 -13.20 -4.03 2.92
CA ILE A 53 -12.01 -4.81 2.57
C ILE A 53 -11.11 -4.99 3.80
N GLU A 54 -10.86 -3.93 4.56
CA GLU A 54 -10.11 -4.00 5.82
C GLU A 54 -10.76 -5.00 6.80
N GLN A 55 -12.07 -4.90 7.01
CA GLN A 55 -12.80 -5.83 7.88
C GLN A 55 -12.66 -7.28 7.40
N ARG A 56 -12.78 -7.52 6.09
CA ARG A 56 -12.56 -8.86 5.51
C ARG A 56 -11.16 -9.38 5.79
N ILE A 57 -10.13 -8.54 5.60
CA ILE A 57 -8.73 -8.89 5.90
C ILE A 57 -8.58 -9.28 7.37
N MET A 58 -9.13 -8.48 8.28
CA MET A 58 -9.01 -8.73 9.73
C MET A 58 -9.78 -9.98 10.15
N MET A 59 -10.95 -10.25 9.56
CA MET A 59 -11.75 -11.44 9.85
C MET A 59 -11.08 -12.72 9.38
N ASP A 60 -10.46 -12.68 8.20
CA ASP A 60 -9.79 -13.85 7.60
C ASP A 60 -8.33 -13.97 8.05
N GLU A 61 -7.80 -12.98 8.78
CA GLU A 61 -6.39 -12.82 9.13
C GLU A 61 -5.46 -12.88 7.92
N ASP A 62 -5.92 -12.35 6.78
CA ASP A 62 -5.22 -12.45 5.51
C ASP A 62 -4.01 -11.51 5.42
N THR A 63 -2.83 -12.06 5.60
CA THR A 63 -1.57 -11.32 5.58
C THR A 63 -1.22 -10.76 4.19
N TYR A 64 -1.65 -11.40 3.10
CA TYR A 64 -1.39 -10.87 1.75
C TYR A 64 -2.26 -9.66 1.46
N GLY A 65 -3.55 -9.74 1.79
CA GLY A 65 -4.47 -8.61 1.71
C GLY A 65 -4.00 -7.45 2.58
N ALA A 66 -3.59 -7.72 3.81
CA ALA A 66 -3.06 -6.72 4.73
C ALA A 66 -1.81 -6.02 4.18
N TYR A 67 -0.86 -6.78 3.63
CA TYR A 67 0.33 -6.24 2.98
C TYR A 67 -0.02 -5.27 1.85
N HIS A 68 -0.87 -5.70 0.91
CA HIS A 68 -1.20 -4.88 -0.26
C HIS A 68 -2.02 -3.64 0.11
N LEU A 69 -2.98 -3.77 1.04
CA LEU A 69 -3.78 -2.63 1.47
C LEU A 69 -2.96 -1.63 2.30
N ALA A 70 -2.02 -2.10 3.12
CA ALA A 70 -1.09 -1.23 3.84
C ALA A 70 -0.22 -0.40 2.88
N LEU A 71 0.35 -1.02 1.83
CA LEU A 71 1.13 -0.28 0.83
C LEU A 71 0.28 0.74 0.05
N LEU A 72 -0.97 0.39 -0.24
CA LEU A 72 -1.90 1.32 -0.88
C LEU A 72 -2.18 2.53 0.03
N ALA A 73 -2.38 2.31 1.33
CA ALA A 73 -2.62 3.37 2.31
C ALA A 73 -1.40 4.30 2.46
N GLN A 74 -0.18 3.77 2.35
CA GLN A 74 1.03 4.60 2.42
C GLN A 74 1.26 5.48 1.18
N SER A 75 0.72 5.08 0.03
CA SER A 75 0.84 5.82 -1.23
C SER A 75 -0.36 6.72 -1.55
N THR A 76 -1.45 6.58 -0.79
CA THR A 76 -2.70 7.31 -0.99
C THR A 76 -3.05 8.10 0.26
N ALA A 77 -2.92 9.43 0.19
CA ALA A 77 -3.29 10.31 1.30
C ALA A 77 -4.76 10.12 1.68
N ASP A 78 -5.04 10.16 2.99
CA ASP A 78 -6.38 10.09 3.58
C ASP A 78 -7.20 8.84 3.24
N LEU A 79 -6.52 7.72 2.92
CA LEU A 79 -7.21 6.43 2.73
C LEU A 79 -7.90 6.01 4.04
N PRO A 80 -9.21 5.67 4.04
CA PRO A 80 -9.98 5.43 5.25
C PRO A 80 -9.79 4.00 5.79
N VAL A 81 -8.54 3.64 6.05
CA VAL A 81 -8.10 2.35 6.62
C VAL A 81 -7.04 2.59 7.69
N ASP A 82 -6.95 1.72 8.67
CA ASP A 82 -5.91 1.69 9.68
C ASP A 82 -4.69 0.91 9.15
N ALA A 83 -3.82 1.63 8.44
CA ALA A 83 -2.56 1.09 7.93
C ALA A 83 -1.69 0.45 9.02
N ARG A 84 -1.74 0.97 10.26
CA ARG A 84 -0.97 0.44 11.38
C ARG A 84 -1.45 -0.96 11.75
N GLN A 85 -2.76 -1.16 11.85
CA GLN A 85 -3.34 -2.47 12.14
C GLN A 85 -2.99 -3.50 11.06
N LEU A 86 -3.04 -3.11 9.79
CA LEU A 86 -2.67 -3.98 8.66
C LEU A 86 -1.19 -4.36 8.70
N ILE A 87 -0.30 -3.39 8.96
CA ILE A 87 1.14 -3.64 9.12
C ILE A 87 1.39 -4.58 10.29
N GLU A 88 0.74 -4.37 11.44
CA GLU A 88 0.88 -5.21 12.63
C GLU A 88 0.45 -6.66 12.36
N LEU A 89 -0.64 -6.87 11.62
CA LEU A 89 -1.10 -8.19 11.21
C LEU A 89 -0.01 -8.92 10.39
N VAL A 90 0.59 -8.24 9.41
CA VAL A 90 1.67 -8.84 8.60
C VAL A 90 2.92 -9.07 9.43
N VAL A 91 3.32 -8.15 10.30
CA VAL A 91 4.50 -8.32 11.18
C VAL A 91 4.32 -9.51 12.11
N THR A 92 3.10 -9.75 12.57
CA THR A 92 2.82 -10.80 13.56
C THR A 92 2.61 -12.17 12.92
N LYS A 93 1.97 -12.23 11.74
CA LYS A 93 1.51 -13.48 11.12
C LYS A 93 2.05 -13.74 9.71
N GLY A 94 2.68 -12.74 9.11
CA GLY A 94 3.22 -12.84 7.76
C GLY A 94 4.48 -13.70 7.71
N GLN A 95 4.75 -14.24 6.53
CA GLN A 95 5.94 -15.04 6.26
C GLN A 95 7.17 -14.15 6.03
N GLY A 96 8.38 -14.68 6.24
CA GLY A 96 9.65 -13.97 6.02
C GLY A 96 9.74 -13.16 4.72
N SER A 97 9.20 -13.66 3.60
CA SER A 97 9.18 -12.94 2.31
C SER A 97 8.27 -11.70 2.32
N GLN A 98 7.12 -11.76 3.00
CA GLN A 98 6.23 -10.62 3.20
C GLN A 98 6.86 -9.58 4.12
N LEU A 99 7.51 -10.02 5.19
CA LEU A 99 8.21 -9.15 6.14
C LEU A 99 9.35 -8.39 5.46
N LEU A 100 10.16 -9.10 4.66
CA LEU A 100 11.23 -8.50 3.87
C LEU A 100 10.69 -7.50 2.84
N SER A 101 9.53 -7.80 2.25
CA SER A 101 8.88 -6.89 1.31
C SER A 101 8.31 -5.65 2.00
N LEU A 102 7.73 -5.77 3.20
CA LEU A 102 7.35 -4.60 4.00
C LEU A 102 8.54 -3.73 4.34
N LEU A 103 9.64 -4.34 4.76
CA LEU A 103 10.87 -3.63 5.10
C LEU A 103 11.41 -2.79 3.93
N LYS A 104 11.27 -3.29 2.70
CA LYS A 104 11.78 -2.61 1.49
C LYS A 104 10.85 -1.54 0.94
N ASN A 105 9.54 -1.68 1.15
CA ASN A 105 8.52 -0.89 0.45
C ASN A 105 7.79 0.12 1.34
N LEU A 106 7.83 -0.04 2.67
CA LEU A 106 7.27 0.99 3.55
C LEU A 106 8.20 2.20 3.60
N PRO A 107 7.66 3.44 3.55
CA PRO A 107 8.46 4.64 3.79
C PRO A 107 9.11 4.67 5.17
N VAL A 108 8.39 4.18 6.19
CA VAL A 108 8.85 4.06 7.58
C VAL A 108 8.45 2.68 8.09
N PRO A 109 9.26 1.63 7.85
CA PRO A 109 8.97 0.29 8.32
C PRO A 109 9.26 0.14 9.82
N PRO A 110 8.55 -0.76 10.52
CA PRO A 110 8.90 -1.15 11.88
C PRO A 110 10.11 -2.11 11.88
N VAL A 111 11.30 -1.58 11.57
CA VAL A 111 12.55 -2.33 11.32
C VAL A 111 12.85 -3.34 12.42
N GLU A 112 12.86 -2.91 13.68
CA GLU A 112 13.21 -3.79 14.80
C GLU A 112 12.21 -4.93 14.98
N ALA A 113 10.91 -4.67 14.80
CA ALA A 113 9.88 -5.71 14.92
C ALA A 113 10.01 -6.75 13.80
N ILE A 114 10.20 -6.28 12.55
CA ILE A 114 10.43 -7.15 11.39
C ILE A 114 11.70 -7.98 11.57
N LYS A 115 12.79 -7.36 12.03
CA LYS A 115 14.07 -8.02 12.28
C LYS A 115 13.95 -9.14 13.30
N GLN A 116 13.31 -8.87 14.44
CA GLN A 116 13.08 -9.90 15.46
C GLN A 116 12.25 -11.06 14.93
N ARG A 117 11.19 -10.77 14.15
CA ARG A 117 10.33 -11.80 13.55
C ARG A 117 11.11 -12.68 12.58
N ILE A 118 11.84 -12.10 11.63
CA ILE A 118 12.67 -12.83 10.66
C ILE A 118 13.73 -13.70 11.35
N LEU A 119 14.44 -13.16 12.33
CA LEU A 119 15.45 -13.91 13.08
C LEU A 119 14.84 -15.09 13.84
N SER A 120 13.63 -14.93 14.39
CA SER A 120 12.93 -15.99 15.11
C SER A 120 12.41 -17.12 14.21
N GLU A 121 12.18 -16.85 12.93
CA GLU A 121 11.82 -17.88 11.94
C GLU A 121 13.01 -18.75 11.55
N GLY A 122 14.23 -18.20 11.64
CA GLY A 122 15.48 -18.94 11.42
C GLY A 122 15.80 -19.27 9.97
N ASP A 123 15.02 -18.75 9.01
CA ASP A 123 15.31 -18.87 7.58
C ASP A 123 16.58 -18.09 7.22
N GLN A 124 17.66 -18.83 6.97
CA GLN A 124 18.98 -18.26 6.73
C GLN A 124 19.03 -17.40 5.46
N GLU A 125 18.23 -17.71 4.44
CA GLU A 125 18.19 -16.94 3.21
C GLU A 125 17.53 -15.57 3.45
N ILE A 126 16.38 -15.55 4.13
CA ILE A 126 15.67 -14.32 4.45
C ILE A 126 16.50 -13.46 5.42
N VAL A 127 17.15 -14.07 6.41
CA VAL A 127 18.06 -13.37 7.33
C VAL A 127 19.22 -12.71 6.59
N ALA A 128 19.84 -13.41 5.63
CA ALA A 128 20.92 -12.85 4.82
C ALA A 128 20.43 -11.67 3.97
N GLN A 129 19.27 -11.81 3.31
CA GLN A 129 18.69 -10.73 2.50
C GLN A 129 18.32 -9.50 3.32
N MET A 130 17.74 -9.69 4.51
CA MET A 130 17.42 -8.61 5.44
C MET A 130 18.69 -7.90 5.91
N THR A 131 19.72 -8.66 6.32
CA THR A 131 20.98 -8.09 6.82
C THR A 131 21.65 -7.25 5.75
N ALA A 132 21.78 -7.78 4.53
CA ALA A 132 22.37 -7.05 3.40
C ALA A 132 21.58 -5.76 3.07
N TYR A 133 20.25 -5.79 3.18
CA TYR A 133 19.43 -4.60 2.96
C TYR A 133 19.66 -3.52 4.03
N LEU A 134 19.74 -3.92 5.30
CA LEU A 134 19.93 -3.01 6.44
C LEU A 134 21.35 -2.46 6.55
N GLU A 135 22.37 -3.19 6.08
CA GLU A 135 23.74 -2.66 5.96
C GLU A 135 23.81 -1.45 5.02
N ILE A 136 23.00 -1.46 3.95
CA ILE A 136 22.92 -0.37 2.97
C ILE A 136 21.92 0.71 3.43
N ASN A 137 20.85 0.31 4.13
CA ASN A 137 19.75 1.18 4.56
C ASN A 137 19.49 0.97 6.06
N PRO A 138 20.31 1.55 6.96
CA PRO A 138 20.25 1.26 8.40
C PRO A 138 18.91 1.67 9.05
N GLU A 139 18.23 2.67 8.49
CA GLU A 139 16.90 3.09 8.95
C GLU A 139 15.74 2.31 8.28
N GLY A 140 16.05 1.35 7.40
CA GLY A 140 15.04 0.63 6.63
C GLY A 140 14.28 1.49 5.64
N ILE A 141 14.81 2.67 5.28
CA ILE A 141 14.14 3.56 4.33
C ILE A 141 14.14 2.89 2.94
N GLY A 142 12.94 2.58 2.44
CA GLY A 142 12.74 2.03 1.11
C GLY A 142 13.43 2.88 0.04
N SER A 143 14.07 2.24 -0.94
CA SER A 143 14.76 2.91 -2.05
C SER A 143 13.82 3.80 -2.90
N GLN A 144 12.51 3.65 -2.79
CA GLN A 144 11.53 4.56 -3.39
C GLN A 144 11.50 5.95 -2.74
N SER A 145 11.85 6.07 -1.45
CA SER A 145 11.89 7.37 -0.78
C SER A 145 13.03 8.27 -1.27
N LEU A 146 14.07 7.69 -1.88
CA LEU A 146 15.19 8.45 -2.46
C LEU A 146 14.87 9.02 -3.84
N LEU A 147 13.79 8.58 -4.50
CA LEU A 147 13.38 9.08 -5.82
C LEU A 147 12.38 10.25 -5.74
N GLY A 148 11.96 10.67 -4.54
CA GLY A 148 10.94 11.71 -4.33
C GLY A 148 11.44 13.16 -4.21
N ASN A 149 12.75 13.41 -4.13
CA ASN A 149 13.30 14.76 -3.89
C ASN A 149 14.05 15.35 -5.11
N GLY A 150 13.58 15.07 -6.32
CA GLY A 150 14.15 15.60 -7.57
C GLY A 150 13.42 16.81 -8.17
N GLN A 151 12.41 17.39 -7.51
CA GLN A 151 11.64 18.52 -8.07
C GLN A 151 11.61 19.74 -7.15
N HIS A 152 12.77 20.38 -6.93
CA HIS A 152 12.80 21.77 -6.49
C HIS A 152 14.01 22.59 -6.99
N GLU A 153 14.65 22.20 -8.09
CA GLU A 153 15.50 23.13 -8.85
C GLU A 153 14.75 23.64 -10.07
N ARG A 154 13.91 24.66 -9.83
CA ARG A 154 13.34 25.49 -10.87
C ARG A 154 14.48 26.33 -11.46
N ILE A 155 15.24 25.76 -12.40
CA ILE A 155 16.15 26.53 -13.25
C ILE A 155 15.28 27.47 -14.07
N VAL A 156 15.28 28.74 -13.68
CA VAL A 156 14.72 29.84 -14.49
C VAL A 156 15.55 29.98 -15.76
N PRO A 157 14.95 30.07 -16.96
CA PRO A 157 15.69 30.39 -18.17
C PRO A 157 16.14 31.86 -18.08
N ILE A 158 17.45 32.10 -18.17
CA ILE A 158 17.98 33.43 -18.44
C ILE A 158 17.55 33.79 -19.87
N SER A 159 16.54 34.64 -19.99
CA SER A 159 16.19 35.27 -21.25
C SER A 159 17.39 36.08 -21.75
N GLN A 160 17.89 35.70 -22.92
CA GLN A 160 18.80 36.53 -23.71
C GLN A 160 18.10 37.86 -23.98
N VAL A 161 18.73 38.97 -23.59
CA VAL A 161 18.39 40.29 -24.12
C VAL A 161 19.57 40.73 -24.97
N GLN A 162 19.35 40.66 -26.28
CA GLN A 162 20.11 41.38 -27.28
C GLN A 162 19.89 42.88 -27.08
N ASN A 163 20.96 43.66 -27.09
CA ASN A 163 21.08 44.96 -27.75
C ASN A 163 22.57 45.29 -27.89
#